data_AF-A0A5N9HFQ0-F1
#
_entry.id   AF-A0A5N9HFQ0-F1
#
_cell.length_a   1.000
_cell.length_b   1.000
_cell.length_c   1.000
_cell.angle_alpha   90.00
_cell.angle_beta   90.00
_cell.angle_gamma   90.00
#
_symmetry.space_group_name_H-M   'P 1'
#
loop_
_entity.id
_entity.type
_entity.pdbx_description
1 polymer ?
#
loop_
_entity_poly.entity_id
_entity_poly.type
_entity_poly.pdbx_seq_one_letter_code
_entity_poly.pdbx_strand_id
1 'polypeptide(L)'
;MRIGADNPTNKLQVHGRISVRNTDDAALQLVANKESDSYIHWVEDEVDQRGVLGFAKGSYDLVYLVQAPNLTNGGERFRITGDGNVGIGDDNPGQKLTVAGTVESTTGGFKFPDGTV
;
A
#
# COMPACT_ATOMS: atom_id res chain seq x y z
N MET A 1 -0.15 -29.42 -4.31
CA MET A 1 0.46 -29.55 -2.97
C MET A 1 -0.31 -28.64 -2.03
N ARG A 2 -0.95 -29.19 -0.99
CA ARG A 2 -1.74 -28.45 0.01
C ARG A 2 -0.90 -28.41 1.29
N ILE A 3 -0.66 -27.24 1.88
CA ILE A 3 0.05 -27.13 3.16
C ILE A 3 -0.71 -26.15 4.04
N GLY A 4 -1.23 -26.63 5.18
CA GLY A 4 -1.37 -25.80 6.37
C GLY A 4 -2.77 -25.46 6.89
N ALA A 5 -3.88 -25.80 6.22
CA ALA A 5 -5.23 -25.54 6.75
C ALA A 5 -6.22 -26.68 6.54
N ASP A 6 -7.06 -26.92 7.55
CA ASP A 6 -8.25 -27.78 7.45
C ASP A 6 -9.32 -26.98 6.72
N ASN A 7 -9.70 -27.41 5.51
CA ASN A 7 -10.66 -26.74 4.61
C ASN A 7 -10.23 -25.34 4.10
N PRO A 8 -9.12 -25.23 3.34
CA PRO A 8 -8.67 -23.94 2.82
C PRO A 8 -9.59 -23.38 1.74
N THR A 9 -9.85 -22.07 1.79
CA THR A 9 -10.63 -21.34 0.77
C THR A 9 -9.77 -20.82 -0.38
N ASN A 10 -8.44 -20.90 -0.24
CA ASN A 10 -7.45 -20.44 -1.22
C ASN A 10 -6.44 -21.53 -1.56
N LYS A 11 -5.73 -21.36 -2.69
CA LYS A 11 -4.70 -22.33 -3.14
C LYS A 11 -3.57 -22.50 -2.12
N LEU A 12 -3.23 -21.44 -1.38
CA LEU A 12 -2.28 -21.45 -0.27
C LEU A 12 -2.87 -20.65 0.90
N GLN A 13 -3.04 -21.30 2.04
CA GLN A 13 -3.50 -20.71 3.28
C GLN A 13 -2.59 -21.22 4.40
N VAL A 14 -2.03 -20.31 5.19
CA VAL A 14 -1.07 -20.62 6.24
C VAL A 14 -1.62 -20.06 7.56
N HIS A 15 -1.85 -20.92 8.55
CA HIS A 15 -2.28 -20.50 9.88
C HIS A 15 -1.17 -19.83 10.72
N GLY A 16 0.07 -19.92 10.28
CA GLY A 16 1.25 -19.34 10.92
C GLY A 16 1.92 -18.23 10.09
N ARG A 17 3.18 -17.92 10.43
CA ARG A 17 3.97 -16.90 9.73
C ARG A 17 4.41 -17.39 8.36
N ILE A 18 4.39 -16.49 7.39
CA ILE A 18 5.10 -16.63 6.13
C ILE A 18 6.48 -15.95 6.29
N SER A 19 7.54 -16.53 5.74
CA SER A 19 8.91 -15.98 5.82
C SER A 19 9.68 -16.24 4.52
N VAL A 20 10.41 -15.23 4.04
CA VAL A 20 11.41 -15.34 2.98
C VAL A 20 12.78 -15.08 3.61
N ARG A 21 13.71 -16.04 3.51
CA ARG A 21 15.02 -15.97 4.15
C ARG A 21 16.10 -16.38 3.15
N ASN A 22 17.14 -15.58 3.04
CA ASN A 22 18.31 -15.79 2.20
C ASN A 22 19.53 -15.12 2.88
N THR A 23 20.75 -15.48 2.49
CA THR A 23 21.99 -14.81 2.91
C THR A 23 22.31 -13.59 2.04
N ASP A 24 21.74 -13.53 0.84
CA ASP A 24 21.76 -12.37 -0.05
C ASP A 24 20.39 -11.65 0.02
N ASP A 25 19.82 -11.27 -1.13
CA ASP A 25 18.50 -10.66 -1.21
C ASP A 25 17.38 -11.68 -0.95
N ALA A 26 16.45 -11.29 -0.09
CA ALA A 26 15.20 -11.99 0.16
C ALA A 26 14.04 -11.12 -0.32
N ALA A 27 13.36 -11.55 -1.40
CA ALA A 27 12.25 -10.83 -1.99
C ALA A 27 10.96 -11.65 -1.97
N LEU A 28 9.85 -11.01 -1.59
CA LEU A 28 8.51 -11.50 -1.89
C LEU A 28 8.08 -10.88 -3.22
N GLN A 29 8.09 -11.67 -4.30
CA GLN A 29 7.68 -11.18 -5.62
C GLN A 29 6.18 -11.38 -5.84
N LEU A 30 5.48 -10.31 -6.18
CA LEU A 30 4.07 -10.33 -6.60
C LEU A 30 4.00 -10.02 -8.10
N VAL A 31 3.70 -11.03 -8.92
CA VAL A 31 3.65 -10.91 -10.38
C VAL A 31 2.21 -11.02 -10.85
N ALA A 32 1.60 -9.87 -11.17
CA ALA A 32 0.33 -9.80 -11.88
C ALA A 32 0.56 -9.85 -13.40
N ASN A 33 -0.49 -10.17 -14.16
CA ASN A 33 -0.45 -10.00 -15.62
C ASN A 33 -0.42 -8.51 -15.98
N LYS A 34 -0.04 -8.17 -17.22
CA LYS A 34 0.09 -6.78 -17.68
C LYS A 34 -1.18 -5.91 -17.59
N GLU A 35 -2.35 -6.55 -17.47
CA GLU A 35 -3.65 -5.89 -17.36
C GLU A 35 -4.19 -5.89 -15.92
N SER A 36 -3.38 -6.29 -14.94
CA SER A 36 -3.80 -6.47 -13.56
C SER A 36 -2.85 -5.79 -12.58
N ASP A 37 -3.41 -5.47 -11.41
CA ASP A 37 -2.70 -4.83 -10.32
C ASP A 37 -1.91 -5.86 -9.49
N SER A 38 -0.79 -5.43 -8.89
CA SER A 38 -0.04 -6.22 -7.90
C SER A 38 -0.16 -5.56 -6.53
N TYR A 39 -0.79 -6.23 -5.57
CA TYR A 39 -1.04 -5.66 -4.25
C TYR A 39 -1.07 -6.69 -3.12
N ILE A 40 -0.85 -6.20 -1.90
CA ILE A 40 -1.17 -6.89 -0.67
C ILE A 40 -2.57 -6.44 -0.24
N HIS A 41 -3.42 -7.39 0.13
CA HIS A 41 -4.78 -7.13 0.60
C HIS A 41 -4.92 -7.59 2.05
N TRP A 42 -5.34 -6.67 2.92
CA TRP A 42 -5.71 -6.99 4.29
C TRP A 42 -7.23 -7.09 4.38
N VAL A 43 -7.69 -8.25 4.82
CA VAL A 43 -9.09 -8.57 5.07
C VAL A 43 -9.26 -8.97 6.53
N GLU A 44 -10.46 -8.75 7.05
CA GLU A 44 -10.91 -9.39 8.28
C GLU A 44 -12.04 -10.35 7.95
N ASP A 45 -12.14 -11.41 8.73
CA ASP A 45 -13.24 -12.36 8.59
C ASP A 45 -14.55 -11.68 8.98
N GLU A 46 -15.59 -11.84 8.15
CA GLU A 46 -16.92 -11.26 8.35
C GLU A 46 -17.02 -9.72 8.44
N VAL A 47 -15.95 -8.96 8.14
CA VAL A 47 -15.95 -7.49 8.10
C VAL A 47 -15.64 -6.99 6.68
N ASP A 48 -16.11 -5.78 6.37
CA ASP A 48 -15.65 -5.03 5.19
C ASP A 48 -14.11 -4.97 5.14
N GLN A 49 -13.56 -4.96 3.93
CA GLN A 49 -12.12 -5.04 3.66
C GLN A 49 -11.35 -3.97 4.45
N ARG A 50 -10.11 -4.26 4.89
CA ARG A 50 -9.31 -3.25 5.59
C ARG A 50 -8.65 -2.30 4.61
N GLY A 51 -8.06 -2.84 3.54
CA GLY A 51 -7.43 -2.04 2.50
C GLY A 51 -6.35 -2.79 1.75
N VAL A 52 -5.75 -2.09 0.79
CA VAL A 52 -4.71 -2.63 -0.09
C VAL A 52 -3.52 -1.69 -0.17
N LEU A 53 -2.33 -2.26 -0.35
CA LEU A 53 -1.09 -1.55 -0.69
C LEU A 53 -0.49 -2.20 -1.93
N GLY A 54 -0.23 -1.43 -2.98
CA GLY A 54 0.34 -1.99 -4.19
C GLY A 54 0.53 -0.99 -5.33
N PHE A 55 0.67 -1.55 -6.53
CA PHE A 55 0.88 -0.82 -7.78
C PHE A 55 -0.23 -1.17 -8.78
N ALA A 56 -0.87 -0.14 -9.33
CA ALA A 56 -1.89 -0.30 -10.35
C ALA A 56 -1.27 -0.67 -11.70
N LYS A 57 -2.03 -1.35 -12.56
CA LYS A 57 -1.58 -1.75 -13.90
C LYS A 57 -1.01 -0.56 -14.68
N GLY A 58 0.23 -0.71 -15.16
CA GLY A 58 0.92 0.32 -15.95
C GLY A 58 1.33 1.58 -15.19
N SER A 59 1.17 1.63 -13.87
CA SER A 59 1.61 2.72 -13.02
C SER A 59 2.88 2.35 -12.24
N TYR A 60 3.73 3.34 -11.99
CA TYR A 60 4.86 3.21 -11.07
C TYR A 60 4.53 3.66 -9.65
N ASP A 61 3.28 4.07 -9.42
CA ASP A 61 2.89 4.69 -8.17
C ASP A 61 2.60 3.63 -7.11
N LEU A 62 3.20 3.80 -5.94
CA LEU A 62 2.83 3.03 -4.75
C LEU A 62 1.58 3.66 -4.14
N VAL A 63 0.52 2.88 -3.97
CA VAL A 63 -0.78 3.37 -3.52
C VAL A 63 -1.30 2.58 -2.32
N TYR A 64 -1.81 3.28 -1.31
CA TYR A 64 -2.57 2.72 -0.20
C TYR A 64 -4.03 3.19 -0.24
N LEU A 65 -4.95 2.23 -0.36
CA LEU A 65 -6.39 2.45 -0.26
C LEU A 65 -6.94 1.81 1.02
N VAL A 66 -7.85 2.50 1.69
CA VAL A 66 -8.62 1.94 2.82
C VAL A 66 -9.97 1.43 2.36
N GLN A 67 -10.50 0.41 3.04
CA GLN A 67 -11.81 -0.17 2.76
C GLN A 67 -11.98 -0.60 1.30
N ALA A 68 -10.94 -1.23 0.76
CA ALA A 68 -10.83 -1.53 -0.66
C ALA A 68 -10.43 -3.00 -0.90
N PRO A 69 -11.02 -3.69 -1.90
CA PRO A 69 -10.67 -5.06 -2.26
C PRO A 69 -9.47 -5.14 -3.20
N ASN A 70 -9.19 -4.01 -3.86
CA ASN A 70 -8.27 -3.83 -4.97
C ASN A 70 -7.93 -2.33 -5.09
N LEU A 71 -7.05 -1.98 -6.02
CA LEU A 71 -6.55 -0.61 -6.18
C LEU A 71 -7.49 0.34 -6.94
N THR A 72 -8.75 -0.05 -7.20
CA THR A 72 -9.70 0.80 -7.93
C THR A 72 -10.97 1.14 -7.14
N ASN A 73 -11.23 0.48 -6.02
CA ASN A 73 -12.50 0.61 -5.27
C ASN A 73 -12.26 0.99 -3.81
N GLY A 74 -11.85 2.24 -3.55
CA GLY A 74 -11.69 2.74 -2.18
C GLY A 74 -11.24 4.19 -2.12
N GLY A 75 -11.19 4.74 -0.91
CA GLY A 75 -10.63 6.07 -0.68
C GLY A 75 -9.11 6.01 -0.59
N GLU A 76 -8.43 6.62 -1.55
CA GLU A 76 -6.97 6.75 -1.49
C GLU A 76 -6.54 7.60 -0.30
N ARG A 77 -5.59 7.08 0.48
CA ARG A 77 -5.07 7.77 1.66
C ARG A 77 -3.63 8.20 1.49
N PHE A 78 -2.85 7.45 0.72
CA PHE A 78 -1.43 7.70 0.54
C PHE A 78 -0.96 7.22 -0.84
N ARG A 79 -0.13 8.03 -1.48
CA ARG A 79 0.56 7.70 -2.72
C ARG A 79 2.00 8.20 -2.74
N ILE A 80 2.88 7.43 -3.37
CA ILE A 80 4.15 7.94 -3.90
C ILE A 80 4.10 7.77 -5.42
N THR A 81 4.21 8.86 -6.17
CA THR A 81 4.20 8.80 -7.63
C THR A 81 5.51 8.23 -8.17
N GLY A 82 5.51 7.76 -9.41
CA GLY A 82 6.73 7.37 -10.14
C GLY A 82 7.80 8.46 -10.19
N ASP A 83 7.39 9.74 -10.11
CA ASP A 83 8.28 10.91 -10.06
C ASP A 83 8.76 11.27 -8.64
N GLY A 84 8.34 10.48 -7.64
CA GLY A 84 8.72 10.61 -6.24
C GLY A 84 7.99 11.72 -5.47
N ASN A 85 6.82 12.16 -5.93
CA ASN A 85 5.97 13.06 -5.15
C ASN A 85 5.07 12.25 -4.20
N VAL A 86 4.83 12.77 -3.00
CA VAL A 86 4.01 12.13 -1.98
C VAL A 86 2.66 12.84 -1.87
N GLY A 87 1.57 12.09 -2.02
CA GLY A 87 0.20 12.56 -1.82
C GLY A 87 -0.41 11.95 -0.55
N ILE A 88 -1.02 12.77 0.30
CA ILE A 88 -1.85 12.33 1.44
C ILE A 88 -3.29 12.76 1.18
N GLY A 89 -4.16 11.79 0.85
CA GLY A 89 -5.53 12.05 0.42
C GLY A 89 -5.66 12.80 -0.91
N ASP A 90 -4.56 12.95 -1.66
CA ASP A 90 -4.47 13.59 -2.97
C ASP A 90 -3.80 12.60 -3.95
N ASP A 91 -4.48 12.27 -5.04
CA ASP A 91 -4.02 11.28 -6.03
C ASP A 91 -3.18 11.91 -7.15
N ASN A 92 -3.03 13.24 -7.16
CA ASN A 92 -2.28 13.99 -8.16
C ASN A 92 -1.42 15.10 -7.50
N PRO A 93 -0.42 14.72 -6.68
CA PRO A 93 0.41 15.68 -5.96
C PRO A 93 1.23 16.56 -6.92
N GLY A 94 0.91 17.85 -6.95
CA GLY A 94 1.59 18.86 -7.77
C GLY A 94 2.94 19.34 -7.20
N GLN A 95 3.29 18.93 -5.98
CA GLN A 95 4.55 19.25 -5.29
C GLN A 95 5.13 17.99 -4.65
N LYS A 96 6.36 18.08 -4.13
CA LYS A 96 7.04 16.93 -3.49
C LYS A 96 6.24 16.31 -2.34
N LEU A 97 5.50 17.14 -1.62
CA LEU A 97 4.47 16.71 -0.67
C LEU A 97 3.20 17.52 -0.95
N THR A 98 2.08 16.84 -1.13
CA THR A 98 0.74 17.44 -1.20
C THR A 98 -0.18 16.71 -0.22
N VAL A 99 -0.90 17.48 0.60
CA VAL A 99 -1.87 16.94 1.57
C VAL A 99 -3.22 17.56 1.25
N ALA A 100 -4.20 16.73 0.95
CA ALA A 100 -5.59 17.16 0.81
C ALA A 100 -6.19 17.37 2.20
N GLY A 101 -6.08 18.61 2.70
CA GLY A 101 -6.63 19.02 3.99
C GLY A 101 -5.62 19.79 4.85
N THR A 102 -6.01 20.09 6.08
CA THR A 102 -5.15 20.79 7.04
C THR A 102 -4.08 19.86 7.58
N VAL A 103 -2.83 20.34 7.60
CA VAL A 103 -1.74 19.66 8.31
C VAL A 103 -1.64 20.23 9.72
N GLU A 104 -1.83 19.39 10.74
CA GLU A 104 -1.64 19.76 12.15
C GLU A 104 -0.22 19.38 12.59
N SER A 105 0.53 20.34 13.14
CA SER A 105 1.78 20.08 13.85
C SER A 105 1.52 20.23 15.35
N THR A 106 1.65 19.14 16.10
CA THR A 106 1.37 19.10 17.55
C THR A 106 2.63 19.30 18.39
N THR A 107 3.82 19.17 17.79
CA THR A 107 5.12 19.37 18.43
C THR A 107 6.18 19.62 17.36
N GLY A 108 7.09 20.57 17.59
CA GLY A 108 8.28 20.74 16.74
C GLY A 108 8.05 21.41 15.37
N GLY A 109 6.85 21.91 15.06
CA GLY A 109 6.61 22.85 13.96
C GLY A 109 6.90 22.34 12.55
N PHE A 110 7.06 23.27 11.60
CA PHE A 110 7.54 22.98 10.25
C PHE A 110 8.81 23.76 10.03
N LYS A 111 9.90 23.07 9.70
CA LYS A 111 11.14 23.76 9.38
C LYS A 111 11.04 24.45 8.02
N PHE A 112 11.19 25.76 8.01
CA PHE A 112 11.23 26.56 6.78
C PHE A 112 12.65 26.61 6.20
N PRO A 113 12.81 26.94 4.90
CA PRO A 113 14.13 27.04 4.27
C PRO A 113 15.07 28.07 4.91
N ASP A 114 14.53 29.06 5.63
CA ASP A 114 15.32 30.03 6.40
C ASP A 114 15.85 29.47 7.74
N GLY A 115 15.48 28.22 8.06
CA GLY A 115 15.90 27.51 9.25
C GLY A 115 14.97 27.68 10.46
N THR A 116 13.94 28.53 10.37
CA THR A 116 12.92 28.66 11.43
C THR A 116 12.02 27.44 11.50
N VAL A 117 11.35 27.23 12.64
CA VAL A 117 10.52 26.06 12.96
C VAL A 117 9.19 26.51 13.53
#